data_AF-A0A5F2BKG5-F1
#
_entry.id   AF-A0A5F2BKG5-F1
#
_cell.length_a   1.000
_cell.length_b   1.000
_cell.length_c   1.000
_cell.angle_alpha   90.00
_cell.angle_beta   90.00
_cell.angle_gamma   90.00
#
_symmetry.space_group_name_H-M   'P 1'
#
loop_
_entity.id
_entity.type
_entity.pdbx_description
1 polymer ?
#
loop_
_entity_poly.entity_id
_entity_poly.type
_entity_poly.pdbx_seq_one_letter_code
_entity_poly.pdbx_strand_id
1 'polypeptide(L)' 'MYETNVELLGQLIQEKRKPYAILSLIQDTIDSMRTDVEDVSVSEKFYEACLKISEAIVLLDSEISK' A
#
# COMPACT_ATOMS: atom_id res chain seq x y z
N MET A 1 -1.54 -10.51 7.38
CA MET A 1 -2.89 -10.09 6.91
C MET A 1 -2.83 -8.97 5.85
N TYR A 2 -1.74 -8.21 5.81
CA TYR A 2 -1.53 -7.10 4.86
C TYR A 2 -1.24 -7.51 3.40
N GLU A 3 -0.80 -8.74 3.15
CA GLU A 3 -0.43 -9.23 1.80
C GLU A 3 -1.61 -9.09 0.81
N THR A 4 -2.83 -9.40 1.24
CA THR A 4 -4.05 -9.22 0.43
C THR A 4 -4.31 -7.75 0.09
N ASN A 5 -4.06 -6.84 1.04
CA ASN A 5 -4.21 -5.40 0.80
C ASN A 5 -3.18 -4.89 -0.21
N VAL A 6 -1.96 -5.43 -0.18
CA VAL A 6 -0.89 -5.12 -1.14
C VAL A 6 -1.24 -5.57 -2.56
N GLU A 7 -1.86 -6.74 -2.72
CA GLU A 7 -2.35 -7.21 -4.02
C GLU A 7 -3.47 -6.34 -4.57
N LEU A 8 -4.45 -5.99 -3.73
CA LEU A 8 -5.54 -5.07 -4.07
C LEU A 8 -5.03 -3.67 -4.43
N LEU A 9 -4.00 -3.18 -3.73
CA LEU A 9 -3.36 -1.91 -4.03
C LEU A 9 -2.79 -1.89 -5.44
N GLY A 10 -2.09 -2.97 -5.84
CA GLY A 10 -1.54 -3.12 -7.19
C GLY A 10 -2.63 -3.08 -8.28
N GLN A 11 -3.77 -3.73 -8.05
CA GLN A 11 -4.91 -3.70 -8.98
C GLN A 11 -5.52 -2.30 -9.09
N LEU A 12 -5.73 -1.60 -7.97
CA LEU A 12 -6.33 -0.26 -7.98
C LEU A 12 -5.45 0.79 -8.66
N ILE A 13 -4.13 0.67 -8.53
CA ILE A 13 -3.15 1.49 -9.26
C ILE A 13 -3.29 1.27 -10.78
N GLN A 14 -3.35 0.02 -11.22
CA GLN A 14 -3.48 -0.31 -12.64
C GLN A 14 -4.80 0.19 -13.24
N GLU A 15 -5.88 0.16 -12.46
CA GLU A 15 -7.20 0.60 -12.89
C GLU A 15 -7.41 2.13 -12.83
N LYS A 16 -6.41 2.92 -12.39
CA LYS A 16 -6.50 4.39 -12.23
C LYS A 16 -7.75 4.85 -11.47
N ARG A 17 -8.18 4.09 -10.46
CA ARG A 17 -9.42 4.39 -9.74
C ARG A 17 -9.16 5.32 -8.55
N LYS A 18 -10.01 6.34 -8.45
CA LYS A 18 -10.31 7.20 -7.29
C LYS A 18 -9.15 7.31 -6.27
N PRO A 19 -8.34 8.38 -6.35
CA PRO A 19 -7.18 8.61 -5.48
C PRO A 19 -7.43 8.37 -3.98
N TYR A 20 -8.60 8.78 -3.48
CA TYR A 20 -9.00 8.60 -2.09
C TYR A 20 -9.21 7.13 -1.68
N ALA A 21 -9.60 6.25 -2.60
CA ALA A 21 -9.73 4.83 -2.32
C ALA A 21 -8.35 4.17 -2.18
N ILE A 22 -7.38 4.58 -3.01
CA ILE A 22 -6.00 4.11 -2.90
C ILE A 22 -5.38 4.59 -1.58
N LEU A 23 -5.59 5.86 -1.20
CA LEU A 23 -5.14 6.39 0.10
C LEU A 23 -5.70 5.62 1.29
N SER A 24 -7.01 5.34 1.27
CA SER A 24 -7.65 4.53 2.33
C SER A 24 -7.02 3.14 2.43
N LEU A 25 -6.78 2.49 1.29
CA LEU A 25 -6.21 1.14 1.28
C LEU A 25 -4.74 1.14 1.74
N ILE A 26 -3.96 2.17 1.43
CA ILE A 26 -2.60 2.35 1.96
C ILE A 26 -2.63 2.40 3.49
N GLN A 27 -3.54 3.20 4.05
CA GLN A 27 -3.70 3.30 5.50
C GLN A 27 -4.03 1.95 6.13
N ASP A 28 -5.01 1.23 5.59
CA ASP A 28 -5.42 -0.09 6.08
C ASP A 28 -4.26 -1.12 5.97
N THR A 29 -3.44 -1.01 4.93
CA THR A 29 -2.25 -1.86 4.75
C THR A 29 -1.22 -1.60 5.84
N ILE A 30 -0.91 -0.33 6.11
CA ILE A 30 0.05 0.06 7.16
C ILE A 30 -0.45 -0.37 8.54
N ASP A 31 -1.74 -0.18 8.82
CA ASP A 31 -2.32 -0.58 10.11
C ASP A 31 -2.34 -2.11 10.28
N SER A 32 -2.53 -2.87 9.21
CA SER A 32 -2.39 -4.33 9.22
C SER A 32 -0.94 -4.78 9.45
N MET A 33 0.03 -4.13 8.79
CA MET A 33 1.45 -4.37 9.04
C MET A 33 1.83 -4.03 10.50
N ARG A 34 1.16 -3.04 11.10
CA ARG A 34 1.37 -2.61 12.49
C ARG A 34 0.70 -3.47 13.56
N THR A 35 -0.35 -4.20 13.21
CA THR A 35 -1.05 -5.10 14.15
C THR A 35 -0.40 -6.48 14.20
N ASP A 36 0.30 -6.88 13.14
CA ASP A 36 1.17 -8.08 13.11
C ASP A 36 2.52 -7.86 13.90
N VAL A 37 2.63 -6.81 14.74
CA VAL A 37 3.89 -6.27 15.32
C VAL A 37 4.43 -6.94 16.58
N GLU A 38 3.79 -7.98 17.13
CA GLU A 38 4.47 -8.73 18.20
C GLU A 38 5.75 -9.45 17.73
N ASP A 39 5.96 -9.59 16.41
CA ASP A 39 7.14 -10.31 15.89
C ASP A 39 7.58 -9.85 14.48
N VAL A 40 7.73 -8.54 14.23
CA VAL A 40 8.21 -8.06 12.91
C VAL A 40 9.66 -8.44 12.68
N SER A 41 9.87 -9.66 12.17
CA SER A 41 11.04 -9.93 11.36
C SER A 41 10.91 -9.07 10.09
N VAL A 42 11.89 -8.20 9.86
CA VAL A 42 12.00 -7.43 8.62
C VAL A 42 12.35 -8.41 7.49
N SER A 43 11.30 -9.03 6.95
CA SER A 43 11.41 -10.02 5.89
C SER A 43 11.47 -9.35 4.52
N GLU A 44 11.92 -10.10 3.51
CA GLU A 44 11.91 -9.66 2.11
C GLU A 44 10.51 -9.20 1.68
N LYS A 45 9.46 -9.96 2.03
CA LYS A 45 8.06 -9.62 1.78
C LYS A 45 7.62 -8.29 2.41
N PHE A 46 8.13 -7.97 3.60
CA PHE A 46 7.86 -6.68 4.25
C PHE A 46 8.44 -5.53 3.42
N TYR A 47 9.68 -5.68 2.94
CA TYR A 47 10.31 -4.70 2.05
C TYR A 47 9.55 -4.54 0.72
N GLU A 48 9.11 -5.64 0.10
CA GLU A 48 8.31 -5.60 -1.13
C GLU A 48 6.98 -4.86 -0.95
N ALA A 49 6.31 -5.05 0.20
CA ALA A 49 5.10 -4.33 0.53
C ALA A 49 5.34 -2.82 0.70
N CYS A 50 6.42 -2.44 1.41
CA CYS A 50 6.81 -1.04 1.54
C CYS A 50 7.10 -0.39 0.17
N LEU A 51 7.76 -1.10 -0.74
CA LEU A 51 8.07 -0.61 -2.08
C LEU A 51 6.78 -0.32 -2.86
N LYS A 52 5.83 -1.25 -2.88
CA LYS A 52 4.53 -1.08 -3.55
C LYS A 52 3.72 0.09 -2.97
N ILE A 53 3.74 0.29 -1.65
CA ILE A 53 3.10 1.46 -1.01
C ILE A 53 3.78 2.76 -1.48
N SER A 54 5.11 2.81 -1.53
CA SER A 54 5.85 3.98 -2.01
C SER A 54 5.50 4.33 -3.46
N GLU A 55 5.41 3.33 -4.35
CA GLU A 55 5.03 3.53 -5.75
C GLU A 55 3.60 4.09 -5.88
N ALA A 56 2.67 3.58 -5.06
CA ALA A 56 1.29 4.07 -5.01
C ALA A 56 1.21 5.56 -4.62
N ILE A 57 2.00 5.97 -3.62
CA ILE A 57 2.03 7.36 -3.14
C ILE A 57 2.56 8.31 -4.22
N VAL A 58 3.64 7.93 -4.92
CA VAL A 58 4.21 8.74 -6.02
C VAL A 58 3.21 8.90 -7.16
N LEU A 59 2.47 7.85 -7.50
CA LEU A 59 1.41 7.88 -8.50
C LEU A 59 0.29 8.84 -8.11
N LEU A 60 -0.18 8.76 -6.85
CA LEU A 60 -1.22 9.64 -6.33
C LEU A 60 -0.81 11.11 -6.36
N ASP A 61 0.41 11.43 -5.94
CA ASP A 61 0.95 12.79 -5.97
C ASP A 61 0.95 13.34 -7.41
N SER A 62 1.34 12.53 -8.39
CA SER A 62 1.34 12.93 -9.80
C SER A 62 -0.06 13.17 -10.40
N GLU A 63 -1.11 12.58 -9.81
CA GLU A 63 -2.50 12.78 -10.22
C GLU A 63 -3.16 13.98 -9.54
N ILE A 64 -2.79 14.25 -8.28
CA ILE A 64 -3.36 15.35 -7.49
C ILE A 64 -2.66 16.69 -7.80
N SER A 65 -1.37 16.67 -8.10
CA SER A 65 -0.55 17.87 -8.36
C SER A 65 -0.66 18.41 -9.80
N LYS A 66 -1.65 17.96 -10.59
CA LYS A 66 -1.98 18.46 -11.94
C LYS A 66 -3.12 19.47 -11.91
#